data_AF-A0A3R9LEM5-F1
#
_entry.id   AF-A0A3R9LEM5-F1
#
_cell.length_a   1.000
_cell.length_b   1.000
_cell.length_c   1.000
_cell.angle_alpha   90.00
_cell.angle_beta   90.00
_cell.angle_gamma   90.00
#
_symmetry.space_group_name_H-M   'P 1'
#
loop_
_entity.id
_entity.type
_entity.pdbx_description
1 polymer ?
#
loop_
_entity_poly.entity_id
_entity_poly.type
_entity_poly.pdbx_seq_one_letter_code
_entity_poly.pdbx_strand_id
1 'polypeptide(L)'
;MLLNSLPYTRKEIVSSKYIVVVLFTSMVAAAILIVNFIIHRELTIWKDILLMVAIVMTAASFMLPFCYKFKSNYLLIASIVAFGLYMLTVNFVVQNLNDQIRELIHMLLSLQNALLYLIVAISIITLYGCSWLLSIRIYRNKVF
;
A
#
# COMPACT_ATOMS: atom_id res chain seq x y z
N MET A 1 -8.83 -24.87 -3.52
CA MET A 1 -8.68 -25.79 -2.38
C MET A 1 -7.43 -26.70 -2.44
N LEU A 2 -6.60 -26.64 -3.51
CA LEU A 2 -5.38 -27.45 -3.65
C LEU A 2 -4.13 -26.91 -2.92
N LEU A 3 -4.06 -25.62 -2.58
CA LEU A 3 -2.90 -25.10 -1.83
C LEU A 3 -2.86 -25.55 -0.37
N ASN A 4 -3.98 -26.04 0.17
CA ASN A 4 -4.09 -26.46 1.57
C ASN A 4 -3.55 -27.88 1.81
N SER A 5 -3.27 -28.64 0.73
CA SER A 5 -2.68 -29.98 0.77
C SER A 5 -1.15 -29.97 0.61
N LEU A 6 -0.56 -28.80 0.33
CA LEU A 6 0.89 -28.61 0.35
C LEU A 6 1.32 -28.34 1.80
N PRO A 7 2.46 -28.87 2.26
CA PRO A 7 2.96 -28.71 3.62
C PRO A 7 3.51 -27.29 3.87
N TYR A 8 2.72 -26.25 3.61
CA TYR A 8 3.06 -24.88 3.92
C TYR A 8 2.56 -24.50 5.31
N THR A 9 3.44 -23.89 6.09
CA THR A 9 3.06 -23.30 7.36
C THR A 9 2.17 -22.08 7.10
N ARG A 10 1.22 -21.85 8.00
CA ARG A 10 0.34 -20.66 7.94
C ARG A 10 1.12 -19.34 7.89
N LYS A 11 2.34 -19.31 8.42
CA LYS A 11 3.25 -18.16 8.34
C LYS A 11 3.73 -17.93 6.90
N GLU A 12 4.15 -18.98 6.19
CA GLU A 12 4.63 -18.89 4.81
C GLU A 12 3.54 -18.39 3.86
N ILE A 13 2.29 -18.81 4.06
CA ILE A 13 1.15 -18.32 3.26
C ILE A 13 0.97 -16.80 3.42
N VAL A 14 1.08 -16.29 4.66
CA VAL A 14 0.98 -14.85 4.92
C VAL A 14 2.18 -14.11 4.36
N SER A 15 3.38 -14.58 4.69
CA SER A 15 4.65 -14.01 4.24
C SER A 15 4.77 -13.94 2.72
N SER A 16 4.33 -14.97 2.00
CA SER A 16 4.33 -14.98 0.53
C SER A 16 3.53 -13.81 -0.04
N LYS A 17 2.35 -13.49 0.51
CA LYS A 17 1.56 -12.34 0.02
C LYS A 17 2.25 -11.01 0.28
N TYR A 18 2.85 -10.83 1.46
CA TYR A 18 3.59 -9.61 1.78
C TYR A 18 4.83 -9.45 0.87
N ILE A 19 5.55 -10.54 0.57
CA ILE A 19 6.69 -10.52 -0.36
C ILE A 19 6.22 -10.19 -1.78
N VAL A 20 5.12 -10.79 -2.24
CA VAL A 20 4.55 -10.51 -3.56
C VAL A 20 4.20 -9.03 -3.72
N VAL A 21 3.66 -8.37 -2.69
CA VAL A 21 3.38 -6.93 -2.76
C VAL A 21 4.65 -6.11 -2.93
N VAL A 22 5.72 -6.45 -2.20
CA VAL A 22 7.03 -5.78 -2.34
C VAL A 22 7.60 -5.99 -3.73
N LEU A 23 7.62 -7.24 -4.22
CA LEU A 23 8.12 -7.57 -5.56
C LEU A 23 7.31 -6.87 -6.64
N PHE A 24 5.99 -6.90 -6.56
CA PHE A 24 5.12 -6.24 -7.52
C PHE A 24 5.36 -4.73 -7.53
N THR A 25 5.40 -4.09 -6.35
CA THR A 25 5.67 -2.65 -6.25
C THR A 25 7.03 -2.28 -6.84
N SER A 26 8.07 -3.09 -6.57
CA SER A 26 9.40 -2.88 -7.15
C SER A 26 9.41 -3.04 -8.68
N MET A 27 8.65 -4.00 -9.20
CA MET A 27 8.52 -4.22 -10.64
C MET A 27 7.82 -3.05 -11.32
N VAL A 28 6.76 -2.51 -10.72
CA VAL A 28 6.06 -1.32 -11.26
C VAL A 28 6.96 -0.09 -11.18
N ALA A 29 7.69 0.10 -10.07
CA ALA A 29 8.66 1.20 -9.96
C ALA A 29 9.76 1.12 -11.04
N ALA A 30 10.29 -0.08 -11.30
CA ALA A 30 11.25 -0.32 -12.37
C ALA A 30 10.65 -0.06 -13.76
N ALA A 31 9.41 -0.49 -14.00
CA ALA A 31 8.71 -0.23 -15.26
C ALA A 31 8.53 1.29 -15.49
N ILE A 32 8.14 2.05 -14.47
CA ILE A 32 8.01 3.51 -14.55
C ILE A 32 9.36 4.17 -14.87
N LEU A 33 10.44 3.72 -14.22
CA LEU A 33 11.80 4.21 -14.52
C LEU A 33 12.18 3.97 -15.99
N ILE A 34 11.95 2.75 -16.50
CA ILE A 34 12.28 2.39 -17.88
C ILE A 34 11.45 3.20 -18.87
N VAL A 35 10.14 3.30 -18.65
CA VAL A 35 9.23 4.04 -19.53
C VAL A 35 9.60 5.52 -19.55
N ASN A 36 9.89 6.12 -18.39
CA ASN A 36 10.25 7.53 -18.32
C ASN A 36 11.59 7.80 -19.02
N PHE A 37 12.56 6.91 -18.83
CA PHE A 37 13.85 6.99 -19.52
C PHE A 37 13.71 6.87 -21.04
N ILE A 38 12.81 6.04 -21.55
CA ILE A 38 12.57 5.89 -23.00
C ILE A 38 11.88 7.12 -23.58
N ILE A 39 10.85 7.64 -22.92
CA ILE A 39 10.00 8.72 -23.45
C ILE A 39 10.69 10.08 -23.28
N HIS A 40 11.11 10.42 -22.07
CA HIS A 40 11.61 11.74 -21.73
C HIS A 40 13.14 11.81 -21.72
N ARG A 41 13.85 10.68 -21.84
CA ARG A 41 15.32 10.59 -21.69
C ARG A 41 15.85 11.10 -20.36
N GLU A 42 14.97 11.25 -19.38
CA GLU A 42 15.28 11.68 -18.03
C GLU A 42 15.03 10.54 -17.05
N LEU A 43 15.85 10.47 -16.00
CA LEU A 43 15.59 9.58 -14.88
C LEU A 43 14.47 10.20 -14.04
N THR A 44 13.41 9.43 -13.80
CA THR A 44 12.33 9.82 -12.87
C THR A 44 12.92 10.31 -11.56
N ILE A 45 12.38 11.40 -11.02
CA ILE A 45 12.81 11.97 -9.75
C ILE A 45 12.63 10.89 -8.67
N TRP A 46 13.72 10.51 -8.00
CA TRP A 46 13.72 9.48 -6.96
C TRP A 46 12.67 9.71 -5.87
N LYS A 47 12.31 10.97 -5.61
CA LYS A 47 11.24 11.37 -4.70
C LYS A 47 9.86 10.87 -5.11
N ASP A 48 9.54 10.89 -6.41
CA ASP A 48 8.23 10.46 -6.91
C ASP A 48 8.06 8.94 -6.76
N ILE A 49 9.13 8.19 -7.02
CA ILE A 49 9.16 6.74 -6.81
C ILE A 49 9.05 6.43 -5.33
N LEU A 50 9.77 7.15 -4.47
CA LEU A 50 9.71 6.97 -3.03
C LEU A 50 8.30 7.26 -2.49
N LEU A 51 7.66 8.33 -2.97
CA LEU A 51 6.27 8.66 -2.62
C LEU A 51 5.30 7.58 -3.10
N MET A 52 5.45 7.09 -4.32
CA MET A 52 4.63 6.02 -4.88
C MET A 52 4.75 4.72 -4.07
N VAL A 53 5.97 4.29 -3.77
CA VAL A 53 6.24 3.13 -2.91
C VAL A 53 5.65 3.35 -1.51
N ALA A 54 5.80 4.55 -0.95
CA ALA A 54 5.28 4.90 0.37
C ALA A 54 3.76 4.74 0.44
N ILE A 55 3.03 5.27 -0.54
CA ILE A 55 1.57 5.18 -0.63
C ILE A 55 1.14 3.72 -0.76
N VAL A 56 1.76 2.96 -1.67
CA VAL A 56 1.41 1.55 -1.90
C VAL A 56 1.67 0.69 -0.67
N MET A 57 2.83 0.85 -0.01
CA MET A 57 3.18 0.09 1.20
C MET A 57 2.26 0.44 2.37
N THR A 58 1.90 1.71 2.52
CA THR A 58 0.96 2.16 3.55
C THR A 58 -0.43 1.56 3.31
N ALA A 59 -0.94 1.67 2.08
CA ALA A 59 -2.22 1.09 1.71
C ALA A 59 -2.25 -0.43 1.92
N ALA A 60 -1.21 -1.15 1.50
CA ALA A 60 -1.09 -2.59 1.69
C ALA A 60 -1.02 -2.98 3.18
N SER A 61 -0.31 -2.18 4.00
CA SER A 61 -0.22 -2.39 5.46
C SER A 61 -1.59 -2.37 6.11
N PHE A 62 -2.50 -1.51 5.67
CA PHE A 62 -3.87 -1.49 6.19
C PHE A 62 -4.74 -2.54 5.54
N MET A 63 -4.62 -2.78 4.22
CA MET A 63 -5.55 -3.66 3.52
C MET A 63 -5.32 -5.16 3.84
N LEU A 64 -4.07 -5.60 3.94
CA LEU A 64 -3.74 -7.02 4.12
C LEU A 64 -4.29 -7.63 5.44
N PRO A 65 -4.14 -7.01 6.63
CA PRO A 65 -4.72 -7.53 7.86
C PRO A 65 -6.24 -7.67 7.80
N PHE A 66 -6.92 -6.72 7.16
CA PHE A 66 -8.37 -6.77 6.98
C PHE A 66 -8.77 -7.92 6.05
N CYS A 67 -8.01 -8.17 4.98
CA CYS A 67 -8.17 -9.33 4.10
C CYS A 67 -8.04 -10.66 4.84
N TYR A 68 -7.14 -10.76 5.81
CA TYR A 68 -7.01 -11.98 6.62
C TYR A 68 -8.11 -12.13 7.67
N LYS A 69 -8.62 -11.01 8.21
CA LYS A 69 -9.67 -11.01 9.24
C LYS A 69 -11.05 -11.33 8.66
N PHE A 70 -11.48 -10.61 7.62
CA PHE A 70 -12.84 -10.67 7.09
C PHE A 70 -12.97 -11.67 5.93
N LYS A 71 -14.18 -12.22 5.70
CA LYS A 71 -14.46 -13.04 4.51
C LYS A 71 -14.55 -12.13 3.27
N SER A 72 -14.19 -12.67 2.10
CA SER A 72 -14.12 -11.94 0.82
C SER A 72 -15.38 -11.11 0.51
N ASN A 73 -16.58 -11.63 0.79
CA ASN A 73 -17.83 -10.93 0.52
C ASN A 73 -17.98 -9.64 1.34
N TYR A 74 -17.59 -9.66 2.61
CA TYR A 74 -17.63 -8.45 3.45
C TYR A 74 -16.61 -7.40 3.01
N LEU A 75 -15.50 -7.83 2.43
CA LEU A 75 -14.46 -6.93 1.92
C LEU A 75 -14.92 -6.18 0.69
N LEU A 76 -15.61 -6.87 -0.22
CA LEU A 76 -16.17 -6.28 -1.43
C LEU A 76 -17.23 -5.22 -1.06
N ILE A 77 -18.13 -5.57 -0.13
CA ILE A 77 -19.14 -4.63 0.39
C ILE A 77 -18.48 -3.43 1.07
N ALA A 78 -17.50 -3.66 1.96
CA ALA A 78 -16.79 -2.59 2.64
C ALA A 78 -16.07 -1.65 1.66
N SER A 79 -15.48 -2.19 0.59
CA SER A 79 -14.82 -1.40 -0.46
C SER A 79 -15.82 -0.52 -1.21
N ILE A 80 -16.98 -1.08 -1.61
CA ILE A 80 -18.05 -0.32 -2.28
C ILE A 80 -18.57 0.79 -1.37
N VAL A 81 -18.80 0.49 -0.09
CA VAL A 81 -19.26 1.49 0.90
C VAL A 81 -18.22 2.58 1.11
N ALA A 82 -16.94 2.23 1.28
CA ALA A 82 -15.86 3.20 1.44
C ALA A 82 -15.72 4.10 0.20
N PHE A 83 -15.83 3.53 -1.00
CA PHE A 83 -15.81 4.29 -2.25
C PHE A 83 -17.01 5.24 -2.38
N GLY A 84 -18.21 4.78 -2.02
CA GLY A 84 -19.41 5.62 -1.99
C GLY A 84 -19.27 6.78 -1.00
N LEU A 85 -18.78 6.51 0.22
CA LEU A 85 -18.50 7.53 1.23
C LEU A 85 -17.46 8.55 0.75
N TYR A 86 -16.39 8.08 0.09
CA TYR A 86 -15.40 8.97 -0.51
C TYR A 86 -16.04 9.91 -1.54
N MET A 87 -16.80 9.36 -2.50
CA MET A 87 -17.49 10.16 -3.53
C MET A 87 -18.47 11.17 -2.95
N LEU A 88 -19.20 10.81 -1.89
CA LEU A 88 -20.09 11.71 -1.19
C LEU A 88 -19.33 12.82 -0.46
N THR A 89 -18.24 12.47 0.22
CA THR A 89 -17.44 13.44 0.98
C THR A 89 -16.81 14.49 0.06
N VAL A 90 -16.27 14.06 -1.09
CA VAL A 90 -15.70 14.94 -2.12
C VAL A 90 -16.73 15.89 -2.73
N ASN A 91 -17.97 15.43 -2.93
CA ASN A 91 -19.02 16.29 -3.49
C ASN A 91 -19.70 17.20 -2.46
N PHE A 92 -19.91 16.73 -1.23
CA PHE A 92 -20.80 17.40 -0.27
C PHE A 92 -20.09 18.10 0.88
N VAL A 93 -18.97 17.57 1.38
CA VAL A 93 -18.42 17.99 2.68
C VAL A 93 -17.22 18.90 2.51
N VAL A 94 -16.31 18.57 1.60
CA VAL A 94 -15.11 19.37 1.38
C VAL A 94 -14.96 19.56 -0.13
N GLN A 95 -15.42 20.72 -0.59
CA GLN A 95 -15.16 21.18 -1.95
C GLN A 95 -13.63 21.24 -2.15
N ASN A 96 -13.15 20.73 -3.27
CA ASN A 96 -11.73 20.71 -3.64
C ASN A 96 -10.82 19.83 -2.76
N LEU A 97 -11.32 18.74 -2.17
CA LEU A 97 -10.45 17.74 -1.48
C LEU A 97 -9.29 17.27 -2.34
N ASN A 98 -9.55 16.98 -3.62
CA ASN A 98 -8.51 16.53 -4.54
C ASN A 98 -7.40 17.58 -4.70
N ASP A 99 -7.75 18.87 -4.74
CA ASP A 99 -6.78 19.95 -4.86
C ASP A 99 -5.98 20.12 -3.57
N GLN A 100 -6.62 20.03 -2.40
CA GLN A 100 -5.92 20.06 -1.11
C GLN A 100 -4.94 18.89 -0.98
N ILE A 101 -5.34 17.68 -1.37
CA ILE A 101 -4.44 16.51 -1.38
C ILE A 101 -3.28 16.76 -2.34
N ARG A 102 -3.55 17.32 -3.52
CA ARG A 102 -2.52 17.63 -4.51
C ARG A 102 -1.54 18.70 -4.01
N GLU A 103 -2.02 19.74 -3.36
CA GLU A 103 -1.17 20.76 -2.72
C GLU A 103 -0.30 20.16 -1.61
N LEU A 104 -0.87 19.29 -0.76
CA LEU A 104 -0.11 18.58 0.27
C LEU A 104 1.01 17.73 -0.34
N ILE A 105 0.73 17.00 -1.42
CA ILE A 105 1.75 16.20 -2.13
C ILE A 105 2.83 17.11 -2.72
N HIS A 106 2.46 18.23 -3.37
CA HIS A 106 3.42 19.19 -3.91
C HIS A 106 4.30 19.81 -2.83
N MET A 107 3.71 20.20 -1.69
CA MET A 107 4.45 20.69 -0.53
C MET A 107 5.46 19.64 -0.08
N LEU A 108 5.05 18.38 0.07
CA LEU A 108 5.90 17.27 0.52
C LEU A 108 7.04 16.96 -0.47
N LEU A 109 6.83 17.11 -1.78
CA LEU A 109 7.86 16.95 -2.81
C LEU A 109 8.81 18.14 -2.91
N SER A 110 8.31 19.35 -2.62
CA SER A 110 9.11 20.60 -2.63
C SER A 110 10.10 20.66 -1.46
N LEU A 111 9.80 20.01 -0.33
CA LEU A 111 10.74 19.91 0.77
C LEU A 111 11.98 19.11 0.34
N GLN A 112 13.16 19.72 0.48
CA GLN A 112 14.44 19.11 0.13
C GLN A 112 15.13 18.46 1.34
N ASN A 113 14.37 18.20 2.41
CA ASN A 113 14.91 17.71 3.67
C ASN A 113 14.99 16.18 3.69
N ALA A 114 16.18 15.64 3.46
CA ALA A 114 16.44 14.20 3.45
C ALA A 114 16.03 13.49 4.76
N LEU A 115 16.14 14.18 5.91
CA LEU A 115 15.75 13.63 7.21
C LEU A 115 14.25 13.29 7.28
N LEU A 116 13.39 14.13 6.70
CA LEU A 116 11.94 13.89 6.69
C LEU A 116 11.60 12.65 5.88
N TYR A 117 12.20 12.46 4.70
CA TYR A 117 11.99 11.26 3.91
C TYR A 117 12.50 9.99 4.61
N LEU A 118 13.59 10.10 5.37
CA LEU A 118 14.13 8.99 6.17
C LEU A 118 13.16 8.61 7.30
N ILE A 119 12.61 9.59 8.02
CA ILE A 119 11.58 9.37 9.05
C ILE A 119 10.34 8.71 8.45
N VAL A 120 9.86 9.20 7.29
CA VAL A 120 8.72 8.61 6.58
C VAL A 120 9.04 7.17 6.19
N ALA A 121 10.20 6.89 5.61
CA ALA A 121 10.60 5.54 5.23
C ALA A 121 10.64 4.57 6.44
N ILE A 122 11.24 4.99 7.57
CA ILE A 122 11.28 4.19 8.80
C ILE A 122 9.86 3.93 9.32
N SER A 123 9.00 4.95 9.31
CA SER A 123 7.62 4.82 9.79
C SER A 123 6.85 3.78 8.96
N ILE A 124 7.04 3.77 7.64
CA ILE A 124 6.37 2.85 6.72
C ILE A 124 6.91 1.43 6.89
N ILE A 125 8.22 1.25 7.01
CA ILE A 125 8.82 -0.08 7.26
C ILE A 125 8.29 -0.65 8.58
N THR A 126 8.21 0.19 9.63
CA THR A 126 7.68 -0.21 10.94
C THR A 126 6.21 -0.58 10.84
N LEU A 127 5.40 0.27 10.19
CA LEU A 127 3.97 0.02 9.97
C LEU A 127 3.74 -1.28 9.18
N TYR A 128 4.49 -1.50 8.11
CA TYR A 128 4.40 -2.70 7.28
C TYR A 128 4.81 -3.96 8.04
N GLY A 129 5.89 -3.89 8.82
CA GLY A 129 6.33 -4.98 9.70
C GLY A 129 5.31 -5.31 10.79
N CYS A 130 4.75 -4.30 11.45
CA CYS A 130 3.68 -4.48 12.43
C CYS A 130 2.43 -5.10 11.80
N SER A 131 2.03 -4.62 10.62
CA SER A 131 0.93 -5.19 9.84
C SER A 131 1.14 -6.66 9.51
N TRP A 132 2.34 -7.03 9.09
CA TRP A 132 2.70 -8.42 8.79
C TRP A 132 2.58 -9.31 10.02
N LEU A 133 3.13 -8.89 11.16
CA LEU A 133 3.01 -9.63 12.43
C LEU A 133 1.54 -9.78 12.87
N LEU A 134 0.73 -8.73 12.71
CA LEU A 134 -0.70 -8.78 12.99
C LEU A 134 -1.42 -9.80 12.09
N SER A 135 -1.15 -9.78 10.79
CA SER A 135 -1.72 -10.74 9.83
C SER A 135 -1.37 -12.18 10.18
N ILE A 136 -0.13 -12.45 10.60
CA ILE A 136 0.29 -13.78 11.06
C ILE A 136 -0.51 -14.21 12.30
N ARG A 137 -0.68 -13.31 13.30
CA ARG A 137 -1.46 -13.60 14.51
C ARG A 137 -2.93 -13.88 14.20
N ILE A 138 -3.54 -13.06 13.33
CA ILE A 138 -4.95 -13.22 12.92
C ILE A 138 -5.15 -14.57 12.21
N TYR A 139 -4.27 -14.91 11.25
CA TYR A 139 -4.40 -16.12 10.45
C TYR A 139 -4.09 -17.40 11.25
N ARG A 140 -3.22 -17.32 12.25
CA ARG A 140 -2.94 -18.43 13.18
C ARG A 140 -4.10 -18.72 14.13
N ASN A 141 -4.75 -17.67 14.65
CA ASN A 141 -5.85 -17.81 15.62
C ASN A 141 -7.19 -18.16 14.97
N LYS A 142 -7.29 -18.15 13.62
CA LYS A 142 -8.46 -18.70 12.91
C LYS A 142 -8.48 -20.22 13.04
N VAL A 143 -9.30 -20.71 13.96
CA VAL A 143 -9.79 -22.09 13.98
C VAL A 143 -10.61 -22.28 12.71
N PHE A 144 -10.19 -23.21 11.84
CA PHE A 144 -10.98 -23.58 10.66
C PHE A 144 -12.12 -24.50 11.10
#